data_AF-A0A4V1UQN1-F1
#
_entry.id   AF-A0A4V1UQN1-F1
#
_cell.length_a   1.000
_cell.length_b   1.000
_cell.length_c   1.000
_cell.angle_alpha   90.00
_cell.angle_beta   90.00
_cell.angle_gamma   90.00
#
_symmetry.space_group_name_H-M   'P 1'
#
loop_
_entity.id
_entity.type
_entity.pdbx_description
1 polymer ?
#
loop_
_entity_poly.entity_id
_entity_poly.type
_entity_poly.pdbx_seq_one_letter_code
_entity_poly.pdbx_strand_id
1 'polypeptide(L)'
;AKEIATMMEGYRKNPPQMINGSKVIELLDYKSGEGHSLVNGKRWKLTTPASNVLQFILEDGSKISARPSGTEPKIKFYFSVNTNLASEKDFEATEEILDKKITSIIADMKLAGS
;
A
#
# COMPACT_ATOMS: atom_id res chain seq x y z
N ALA A 1 8.00 18.87 3.84
CA ALA A 1 6.93 18.96 2.81
C ALA A 1 7.42 18.55 1.42
N LYS A 2 8.51 19.16 0.90
CA LYS A 2 9.06 18.85 -0.43
C LYS A 2 9.47 17.38 -0.58
N GLU A 3 10.13 16.80 0.41
CA GLU A 3 10.57 15.39 0.39
C GLU A 3 9.41 14.40 0.31
N ILE A 4 8.33 14.63 1.06
CA ILE A 4 7.13 13.78 1.02
C ILE A 4 6.39 13.89 -0.30
N ALA A 5 6.30 15.10 -0.86
CA ALA A 5 5.75 15.28 -2.19
C ALA A 5 6.59 14.53 -3.23
N THR A 6 7.93 14.61 -3.13
CA THR A 6 8.85 13.85 -3.99
C THR A 6 8.64 12.34 -3.85
N MET A 7 8.48 11.82 -2.62
CA MET A 7 8.23 10.40 -2.38
C MET A 7 6.91 9.93 -3.01
N MET A 8 5.82 10.69 -2.80
CA MET A 8 4.51 10.39 -3.41
C MET A 8 4.57 10.42 -4.94
N GLU A 9 5.23 11.40 -5.53
CA GLU A 9 5.43 11.47 -6.98
C GLU A 9 6.35 10.35 -7.50
N GLY A 10 7.35 9.96 -6.71
CA GLY A 10 8.20 8.80 -6.99
C GLY A 10 7.36 7.52 -7.11
N TYR A 11 6.47 7.28 -6.14
CA TYR A 11 5.54 6.16 -6.18
C TYR A 11 4.54 6.21 -7.35
N ARG A 12 4.09 7.40 -7.77
CA ARG A 12 3.23 7.53 -8.96
C ARG A 12 3.95 7.16 -10.25
N LYS A 13 5.18 7.63 -10.41
CA LYS A 13 5.95 7.46 -11.65
C LYS A 13 6.53 6.07 -11.77
N ASN A 14 7.11 5.58 -10.68
CA ASN A 14 7.82 4.31 -10.61
C ASN A 14 7.32 3.53 -9.38
N PRO A 15 6.09 2.98 -9.42
CA PRO A 15 5.59 2.17 -8.33
C PRO A 15 6.48 0.94 -8.12
N PRO A 16 6.64 0.46 -6.86
CA PRO A 16 7.29 -0.82 -6.62
C PRO A 16 6.61 -1.93 -7.43
N GLN A 17 7.38 -2.85 -8.00
CA GLN A 17 6.82 -4.03 -8.67
C GLN A 17 6.53 -5.16 -7.68
N MET A 18 7.20 -5.15 -6.51
CA MET A 18 7.01 -6.09 -5.43
C MET A 18 7.09 -5.36 -4.10
N ILE A 19 6.34 -5.85 -3.11
CA ILE A 19 6.42 -5.43 -1.71
C ILE A 19 6.36 -6.70 -0.87
N ASN A 20 7.36 -6.90 -0.01
CA ASN A 20 7.51 -8.06 0.86
C ASN A 20 7.38 -9.39 0.09
N GLY A 21 8.00 -9.47 -1.09
CA GLY A 21 7.96 -10.64 -1.98
C GLY A 21 6.65 -10.86 -2.75
N SER A 22 5.62 -10.03 -2.53
CA SER A 22 4.33 -10.10 -3.22
C SER A 22 4.27 -9.05 -4.33
N LYS A 23 3.88 -9.44 -5.56
CA LYS A 23 3.79 -8.51 -6.69
C LYS A 23 2.73 -7.43 -6.45
N VAL A 24 3.04 -6.19 -6.84
CA VAL A 24 2.05 -5.13 -6.93
C VAL A 24 1.28 -5.30 -8.23
N ILE A 25 -0.01 -5.64 -8.14
CA ILE A 25 -0.86 -5.91 -9.31
C ILE A 25 -1.65 -4.69 -9.76
N GLU A 26 -1.96 -3.77 -8.84
CA GLU A 26 -2.67 -2.54 -9.14
C GLU A 26 -2.14 -1.36 -8.32
N LEU A 27 -2.18 -0.18 -8.94
CA LEU A 27 -1.95 1.11 -8.30
C LEU A 27 -3.21 1.96 -8.46
N LEU A 28 -3.78 2.41 -7.36
CA LEU A 28 -4.92 3.33 -7.33
C LEU A 28 -4.43 4.72 -6.90
N ASP A 29 -4.54 5.71 -7.78
CA ASP A 29 -4.26 7.11 -7.44
C ASP A 29 -5.57 7.88 -7.32
N TYR A 30 -6.01 8.04 -6.08
CA TYR A 30 -7.22 8.76 -5.75
C TYR A 30 -7.10 10.26 -6.02
N LYS A 31 -5.89 10.79 -6.26
CA LYS A 31 -5.71 12.21 -6.56
C LYS A 31 -6.06 12.50 -8.02
N SER A 32 -5.59 11.66 -8.93
CA SER A 32 -5.93 11.74 -10.35
C SER A 32 -7.29 11.10 -10.67
N GLY A 33 -7.78 10.23 -9.78
CA GLY A 33 -9.02 9.48 -10.00
C GLY A 33 -8.82 8.34 -11.00
N GLU A 34 -7.61 7.79 -11.09
CA GLU A 34 -7.25 6.71 -12.01
C GLU A 34 -6.73 5.50 -11.23
N GLY A 35 -7.18 4.31 -11.61
CA GLY A 35 -6.55 3.04 -11.25
C GLY A 35 -5.80 2.46 -12.45
N HIS A 36 -4.70 1.77 -12.20
CA HIS A 36 -3.84 1.19 -13.21
C HIS A 36 -3.40 -0.22 -12.79
N SER A 37 -3.62 -1.21 -13.65
CA SER A 37 -3.08 -2.56 -13.48
C SER A 37 -1.63 -2.59 -13.95
N LEU A 38 -0.73 -2.98 -13.04
CA LEU A 38 0.69 -3.12 -13.34
C LEU A 38 1.01 -4.45 -14.05
N VAL A 39 0.03 -5.33 -14.20
CA VAL A 39 0.17 -6.63 -14.89
C VAL A 39 0.00 -6.48 -16.39
N ASN A 40 -0.99 -5.70 -16.84
CA ASN A 40 -1.35 -5.59 -18.26
C ASN A 40 -1.47 -4.15 -18.78
N GLY A 41 -1.20 -3.15 -17.95
CA GLY A 41 -1.24 -1.74 -18.34
C GLY A 41 -2.63 -1.13 -18.43
N LYS A 42 -3.70 -1.88 -18.12
CA LYS A 42 -5.08 -1.39 -18.23
C LYS A 42 -5.33 -0.30 -17.18
N ARG A 43 -6.00 0.76 -17.60
CA ARG A 43 -6.41 1.89 -16.75
C ARG A 43 -7.92 2.01 -16.65
N TRP A 44 -8.41 2.57 -15.56
CA TRP A 44 -9.82 2.84 -15.34
C TRP A 44 -10.01 4.07 -14.45
N LYS A 45 -11.20 4.68 -14.53
CA LYS A 45 -11.58 5.80 -13.67
C LYS A 45 -12.08 5.29 -12.33
N LEU A 46 -11.66 5.96 -11.26
CA LEU A 46 -12.20 5.81 -9.92
C LEU A 46 -13.39 6.77 -9.75
N THR A 47 -14.45 6.31 -9.11
CA THR A 47 -15.68 7.11 -8.86
C THR A 47 -15.67 7.80 -7.50
N THR A 48 -14.63 7.58 -6.71
CA THR A 48 -14.45 8.17 -5.38
C THR A 48 -14.02 9.64 -5.46
N PRO A 49 -14.36 10.48 -4.46
CA PRO A 49 -13.86 11.84 -4.38
C PRO A 49 -12.34 11.92 -4.43
N ALA A 50 -11.82 12.96 -5.09
CA ALA A 50 -10.39 13.16 -5.22
C ALA A 50 -9.73 13.37 -3.84
N SER A 51 -8.67 12.62 -3.57
CA SER A 51 -7.88 12.77 -2.35
C SER A 51 -6.43 12.38 -2.60
N ASN A 52 -5.47 13.00 -1.90
CA ASN A 52 -4.07 12.65 -2.07
C ASN A 52 -3.74 11.33 -1.36
N VAL A 53 -4.18 10.22 -1.94
CA VAL A 53 -3.96 8.86 -1.47
C VAL A 53 -3.48 8.03 -2.65
N LEU A 54 -2.41 7.27 -2.44
CA LEU A 54 -2.01 6.18 -3.32
C LEU A 54 -2.31 4.86 -2.61
N GLN A 55 -2.81 3.86 -3.33
CA GLN A 55 -2.99 2.53 -2.79
C GLN A 55 -2.36 1.50 -3.73
N PHE A 56 -1.51 0.65 -3.16
CA PHE A 56 -0.91 -0.51 -3.80
C PHE A 56 -1.76 -1.73 -3.44
N ILE A 57 -2.21 -2.47 -4.45
CA ILE A 57 -2.89 -3.77 -4.27
C ILE A 57 -1.90 -4.86 -4.67
N LEU A 58 -1.66 -5.81 -3.76
CA LEU A 58 -0.72 -6.88 -3.97
C LEU A 58 -1.44 -8.17 -4.42
N GLU A 59 -0.70 -9.06 -5.08
CA GLU A 59 -1.23 -10.34 -5.59
C GLU A 59 -1.75 -11.26 -4.47
N ASP A 60 -1.17 -11.17 -3.27
CA ASP A 60 -1.60 -11.90 -2.08
C ASP A 60 -2.81 -11.25 -1.37
N GLY A 61 -3.43 -10.25 -1.99
CA GLY A 61 -4.58 -9.52 -1.46
C GLY A 61 -4.25 -8.45 -0.43
N SER A 62 -2.97 -8.26 -0.06
CA SER A 62 -2.57 -7.17 0.83
C SER A 62 -2.75 -5.81 0.15
N LYS A 63 -3.01 -4.77 0.95
CA LYS A 63 -3.18 -3.40 0.48
C LYS A 63 -2.35 -2.45 1.34
N ILE A 64 -1.63 -1.56 0.68
CA ILE A 64 -0.83 -0.52 1.33
C ILE A 64 -1.27 0.82 0.80
N SER A 65 -1.76 1.69 1.67
CA SER A 65 -2.18 3.05 1.30
C SER A 65 -1.22 4.09 1.87
N ALA A 66 -0.78 5.03 1.05
CA ALA A 66 0.11 6.14 1.40
C ALA A 66 -0.64 7.48 1.28
N ARG A 67 -0.65 8.27 2.37
CA ARG A 67 -1.34 9.56 2.43
C ARG A 67 -0.48 10.62 3.13
N PRO A 68 -0.02 11.69 2.46
CA PRO A 68 0.63 12.81 3.13
C PRO A 68 -0.32 13.50 4.11
N SER A 69 0.21 13.89 5.27
CA SER A 69 -0.49 14.77 6.20
C SER A 69 -0.62 16.16 5.59
N GLY A 70 -1.80 16.78 5.71
CA GLY A 70 -2.06 18.11 5.17
C GLY A 70 -1.42 19.24 5.98
N THR A 71 -1.12 18.99 7.25
CA THR A 71 -0.67 20.00 8.23
C THR A 71 0.76 19.77 8.72
N GLU A 72 1.26 18.54 8.62
CA GLU A 72 2.60 18.16 9.08
C GLU A 72 3.45 17.61 7.94
N PRO A 73 4.78 17.77 7.96
CA PRO A 73 5.66 17.12 7.02
C PRO A 73 5.82 15.63 7.39
N LYS A 74 4.72 14.88 7.35
CA LYS A 74 4.68 13.42 7.57
C LYS A 74 3.80 12.72 6.54
N ILE A 75 4.07 11.44 6.31
CA ILE A 75 3.24 10.55 5.49
C ILE A 75 2.65 9.45 6.36
N LYS A 76 1.36 9.18 6.23
CA LYS A 76 0.66 8.10 6.94
C LYS A 76 0.54 6.91 6.01
N PHE A 77 1.00 5.75 6.47
CA PHE A 77 0.78 4.48 5.80
C PHE A 77 -0.29 3.67 6.53
N TYR A 78 -1.16 3.05 5.75
CA TYR A 78 -2.20 2.13 6.22
C TYR A 78 -1.95 0.78 5.58
N PHE A 79 -1.93 -0.28 6.39
CA PHE A 79 -1.68 -1.64 5.94
C PHE A 79 -2.94 -2.48 6.17
N SER A 80 -3.35 -3.22 5.15
CA SER A 80 -4.38 -4.25 5.24
C SER A 80 -3.74 -5.54 4.76
N VAL A 81 -3.57 -6.49 5.66
CA VAL A 81 -3.07 -7.83 5.38
C VAL A 81 -4.16 -8.83 5.69
N ASN A 82 -4.11 -9.98 5.02
CA ASN A 82 -5.03 -11.07 5.25
C ASN A 82 -4.32 -12.40 5.03
N THR A 83 -4.91 -13.44 5.60
CA THR A 83 -4.53 -14.85 5.41
C THR A 83 -5.73 -15.73 5.77
N ASN A 84 -5.66 -17.03 5.46
CA ASN A 84 -6.70 -17.98 5.80
C ASN A 84 -6.62 -18.37 7.28
N LEU A 85 -7.76 -18.36 7.97
CA LEU A 85 -7.90 -18.91 9.32
C LEU A 85 -8.45 -20.33 9.22
N ALA A 86 -7.65 -21.33 9.58
CA ALA A 86 -8.05 -22.73 9.46
C ALA A 86 -9.09 -23.15 10.52
N SER A 87 -8.95 -22.65 11.75
CA SER A 87 -9.90 -22.85 12.84
C SER A 87 -9.80 -21.74 13.88
N GLU A 88 -10.79 -21.62 14.76
CA GLU A 88 -10.76 -20.65 15.88
C GLU A 88 -9.54 -20.83 16.80
N LYS A 89 -9.02 -22.06 16.93
CA LYS A 89 -7.85 -22.36 17.77
C LYS A 89 -6.55 -21.80 17.19
N ASP A 90 -6.51 -21.57 15.89
CA ASP A 90 -5.34 -21.04 15.20
C ASP A 90 -5.31 -19.50 15.20
N PHE A 91 -6.29 -18.84 15.83
CA PHE A 91 -6.47 -17.39 15.77
C PHE A 91 -5.21 -16.64 16.23
N GLU A 92 -4.69 -16.91 17.43
CA GLU A 92 -3.52 -16.21 17.97
C GLU A 92 -2.28 -16.40 17.09
N ALA A 93 -2.02 -17.63 16.64
CA ALA A 93 -0.91 -17.92 15.75
C ALA A 93 -1.06 -17.23 14.38
N THR A 94 -2.29 -17.13 13.87
CA THR A 94 -2.62 -16.45 12.62
C THR A 94 -2.46 -14.93 12.74
N GLU A 95 -2.87 -14.36 13.87
CA GLU A 95 -2.68 -12.95 14.20
C GLU A 95 -1.20 -12.60 14.24
N GLU A 96 -0.37 -13.41 14.91
CA GLU A 96 1.09 -13.20 14.94
C GLU A 96 1.72 -13.22 13.53
N ILE A 97 1.22 -14.07 12.63
CA ILE A 97 1.69 -14.11 11.24
C ILE A 97 1.37 -12.79 10.53
N LEU A 98 0.17 -12.25 10.74
CA LEU A 98 -0.24 -10.97 10.14
C LEU A 98 0.56 -9.80 10.71
N ASP A 99 0.84 -9.77 12.01
CA ASP A 99 1.67 -8.75 12.65
C ASP A 99 3.12 -8.78 12.14
N LYS A 100 3.70 -9.98 12.02
CA LYS A 100 5.02 -10.18 11.42
C LYS A 100 5.01 -9.70 9.97
N LYS A 101 3.96 -9.99 9.20
CA LYS A 101 3.81 -9.53 7.81
C LYS A 101 3.77 -8.01 7.71
N ILE A 102 3.02 -7.32 8.58
CA ILE A 102 3.01 -5.84 8.63
C ILE A 102 4.42 -5.32 8.90
N THR A 103 5.11 -5.89 9.89
CA THR A 103 6.47 -5.48 10.27
C THR A 103 7.46 -5.69 9.11
N SER A 104 7.38 -6.81 8.39
CA SER A 104 8.21 -7.08 7.22
C SER A 104 7.93 -6.11 6.07
N ILE A 105 6.66 -5.77 5.80
CA ILE A 105 6.30 -4.76 4.80
C ILE A 105 6.89 -3.39 5.17
N ILE A 106 6.79 -2.98 6.44
CA ILE A 106 7.39 -1.73 6.93
C ILE A 106 8.91 -1.71 6.69
N ALA A 107 9.59 -2.81 6.99
CA ALA A 107 11.03 -2.93 6.79
C ALA A 107 11.42 -2.90 5.31
N ASP A 108 10.73 -3.66 4.45
CA ASP A 108 10.99 -3.74 3.01
C ASP A 108 10.80 -2.38 2.32
N MET A 109 9.72 -1.67 2.68
CA MET A 109 9.45 -0.33 2.18
C MET A 109 10.30 0.76 2.86
N LYS A 110 11.19 0.39 3.80
CA LYS A 110 12.08 1.28 4.55
C LYS A 110 11.33 2.41 5.27
N LEU A 111 10.20 2.07 5.89
CA LEU A 111 9.32 3.03 6.58
C LEU A 111 9.60 3.12 8.09
N ALA A 112 10.53 2.32 8.61
CA ALA A 112 10.93 2.40 10.00
C ALA A 112 11.69 3.71 10.26
N GLY A 113 11.17 4.56 11.16
CA GLY A 113 11.79 5.83 11.55
C GLY A 113 11.39 7.05 10.71
N SER A 114 10.44 6.92 9.78
CA SER A 114 9.87 8.03 8.99
C SER A 114 8.75 8.79 9.70
#